data_AF-A0A3A9INQ9-F1
#
_entry.id   AF-A0A3A9INQ9-F1
#
_cell.length_a   1.000
_cell.length_b   1.000
_cell.length_c   1.000
_cell.angle_alpha   90.00
_cell.angle_beta   90.00
_cell.angle_gamma   90.00
#
_symmetry.space_group_name_H-M   'P 1'
#
loop_
_entity.id
_entity.type
_entity.pdbx_description
1 polymer ?
#
loop_
_entity_poly.entity_id
_entity_poly.type
_entity_poly.pdbx_seq_one_letter_code
_entity_poly.pdbx_strand_id
1 'polypeptide(L)'
;MPDEIDLARRGLFRGRLRAAEPPVQLPWSVNWSAFVADCTRCGDCLAACPEQILVNGEGGFPVVDFQRGECTFCTECATVCKAPVFRPTSESPWHYKAHIDANCLANGQVFCQRCQDSCEPNAIRFIPVLGRVPTPTVEPDRCNGCGACVQDCPVGSIKVDGRAAPSGGASQPTLKQESE
;
A
#
# COMPACT_ATOMS: atom_id res chain seq x y z
N MET A 1 -23.92 54.98 0.11
CA MET A 1 -24.17 53.52 0.05
C MET A 1 -22.85 52.89 -0.40
N PRO A 2 -22.05 52.29 0.49
CA PRO A 2 -20.85 51.59 0.07
C PRO A 2 -21.22 50.17 -0.36
N ASP A 3 -20.81 49.77 -1.56
CA ASP A 3 -20.91 48.40 -2.05
C ASP A 3 -20.10 47.48 -1.13
N GLU A 4 -20.80 46.69 -0.33
CA GLU A 4 -20.25 45.66 0.52
C GLU A 4 -19.79 44.50 -0.37
N ILE A 5 -18.47 44.29 -0.43
CA ILE A 5 -17.86 43.23 -1.21
C ILE A 5 -18.22 41.89 -0.56
N ASP A 6 -19.16 41.17 -1.18
CA ASP A 6 -19.60 39.82 -0.80
C ASP A 6 -18.46 38.79 -0.99
N LEU A 7 -17.75 38.53 0.11
CA LEU A 7 -16.63 37.57 0.18
C LEU A 7 -17.07 36.12 -0.09
N ALA A 8 -18.36 35.79 0.00
CA ALA A 8 -18.87 34.45 -0.28
C ALA A 8 -18.79 34.10 -1.78
N ARG A 9 -18.87 35.11 -2.66
CA ARG A 9 -18.79 34.93 -4.12
C ARG A 9 -17.37 34.65 -4.62
N ARG A 10 -16.33 34.97 -3.82
CA ARG A 10 -14.93 34.64 -4.13
C ARG A 10 -14.58 33.16 -3.87
N GLY A 11 -15.47 32.40 -3.24
CA GLY A 11 -15.28 30.97 -2.98
C GLY A 11 -15.71 30.04 -4.11
N LEU A 12 -16.49 30.53 -5.09
CA LEU A 12 -17.13 29.69 -6.13
C LEU A 12 -16.16 29.09 -7.16
N PHE A 13 -14.95 29.64 -7.29
CA PHE A 13 -13.90 29.11 -8.19
C PHE A 13 -12.77 28.36 -7.49
N ARG A 14 -12.78 28.28 -6.15
CA ARG A 14 -11.98 27.29 -5.43
C ARG A 14 -12.86 26.09 -5.16
N GLY A 15 -13.12 25.31 -6.21
CA GLY A 15 -13.50 23.91 -6.01
C GLY A 15 -12.58 23.38 -4.93
N ARG A 16 -13.14 22.89 -3.82
CA ARG A 16 -12.37 22.24 -2.76
C ARG A 16 -11.61 21.10 -3.44
N LEU A 17 -10.39 21.38 -3.87
CA LEU A 17 -9.42 20.39 -4.29
C LEU A 17 -9.07 19.66 -3.00
N ARG A 18 -9.94 18.71 -2.63
CA ARG A 18 -9.62 17.72 -1.61
C ARG A 18 -8.40 17.02 -2.15
N ALA A 19 -7.31 17.04 -1.38
CA ALA A 19 -6.14 16.25 -1.74
C ALA A 19 -6.61 14.81 -1.96
N ALA A 20 -6.30 14.25 -3.13
CA ALA A 20 -6.69 12.89 -3.46
C ALA A 20 -6.07 11.94 -2.43
N GLU A 21 -6.82 10.92 -2.02
CA GLU A 21 -6.29 9.92 -1.10
C GLU A 21 -5.20 9.11 -1.79
N PRO A 22 -3.97 9.06 -1.24
CA PRO A 22 -2.90 8.28 -1.84
C PRO A 22 -3.21 6.79 -1.71
N PRO A 23 -2.70 5.95 -2.62
CA PRO A 23 -2.91 4.50 -2.57
C PRO A 23 -2.36 3.87 -1.27
N VAL A 24 -1.32 4.48 -0.70
CA VAL A 24 -0.65 4.03 0.52
C VAL A 24 -0.37 5.23 1.41
N GLN A 25 -0.92 5.21 2.62
CA GLN A 25 -0.65 6.18 3.68
C GLN A 25 0.47 5.68 4.61
N LEU A 26 0.92 6.54 5.52
CA LEU A 26 1.93 6.20 6.51
C LEU A 26 1.41 5.15 7.50
N PRO A 27 2.30 4.34 8.12
CA PRO A 27 1.88 3.38 9.12
C PRO A 27 1.30 4.11 10.33
N TRP A 28 0.26 3.53 10.93
CA TRP A 28 -0.55 4.07 12.02
C TRP A 28 -1.26 5.40 11.70
N SER A 29 -1.32 5.85 10.45
CA SER A 29 -2.03 7.10 10.15
C SER A 29 -3.50 7.01 10.58
N VAL A 30 -4.03 8.14 11.04
CA VAL A 30 -5.48 8.34 11.11
C VAL A 30 -6.07 8.35 9.69
N ASN A 31 -7.39 8.31 9.58
CA ASN A 31 -8.03 8.34 8.28
C ASN A 31 -7.68 9.61 7.49
N TRP A 32 -7.68 9.54 6.15
CA TRP A 32 -7.17 10.59 5.27
C TRP A 32 -7.71 11.99 5.56
N SER A 33 -9.01 12.13 5.86
CA SER A 33 -9.61 13.45 6.10
C SER A 33 -9.08 14.12 7.37
N ALA A 34 -8.84 13.35 8.43
CA ALA A 34 -8.24 13.86 9.67
C ALA A 34 -6.76 14.14 9.47
N PHE A 35 -6.06 13.25 8.75
CA PHE A 35 -4.64 13.42 8.41
C PHE A 35 -4.40 14.74 7.67
N VAL A 36 -5.20 15.03 6.65
CA VAL A 36 -5.11 16.27 5.84
C VAL A 36 -5.44 17.52 6.66
N ALA A 37 -6.31 17.41 7.67
CA ALA A 37 -6.71 18.53 8.51
C ALA A 37 -5.59 18.95 9.49
N ASP A 38 -4.87 17.98 10.05
CA ASP A 38 -3.91 18.23 11.13
C ASP A 38 -2.43 18.16 10.69
N CYS A 39 -2.12 17.54 9.55
CA CYS A 39 -0.75 17.46 9.05
C CYS A 39 -0.22 18.83 8.60
N THR A 40 0.84 19.30 9.25
CA THR A 40 1.50 20.58 8.96
C THR A 40 2.43 20.55 7.76
N ARG A 41 2.71 19.36 7.20
CA ARG A 41 3.65 19.16 6.08
C ARG A 41 5.08 19.65 6.39
N CYS A 42 5.51 19.56 7.65
CA CYS A 42 6.86 19.96 8.07
C CYS A 42 7.98 19.10 7.47
N GLY A 43 7.69 17.84 7.14
CA GLY A 43 8.68 16.91 6.58
C GLY A 43 9.51 16.14 7.63
N ASP A 44 9.26 16.33 8.93
CA ASP A 44 10.03 15.65 9.99
C ASP A 44 9.98 14.12 9.86
N CYS A 45 8.81 13.57 9.51
CA CYS A 45 8.65 12.14 9.28
C CYS A 45 9.49 11.61 8.11
N LEU A 46 9.67 12.41 7.04
CA LEU A 46 10.51 12.02 5.90
C LEU A 46 11.98 11.93 6.32
N ALA A 47 12.47 12.91 7.08
CA ALA A 47 13.84 12.95 7.57
C ALA A 47 14.14 11.84 8.59
N ALA A 48 13.14 11.46 9.40
CA ALA A 48 13.28 10.42 10.41
C ALA A 48 13.18 8.99 9.85
N CYS A 49 12.71 8.79 8.61
CA CYS A 49 12.55 7.46 8.05
C CYS A 49 13.92 6.84 7.67
N PRO A 50 14.39 5.79 8.37
CA PRO A 50 15.70 5.20 8.08
C PRO A 50 15.76 4.56 6.69
N GLU A 51 14.64 3.97 6.25
CA GLU A 51 14.51 3.32 4.93
C GLU A 51 14.32 4.33 3.78
N GLN A 52 14.13 5.61 4.09
CA GLN A 52 13.96 6.68 3.11
C GLN A 52 12.82 6.44 2.10
N ILE A 53 11.78 5.72 2.50
CA ILE A 53 10.61 5.37 1.68
C ILE A 53 9.49 6.42 1.71
N LEU A 54 9.57 7.40 2.62
CA LEU A 54 8.58 8.47 2.70
C LEU A 54 8.93 9.60 1.73
N VAL A 55 7.97 10.01 0.91
CA VAL A 55 8.13 11.07 -0.09
C VAL A 55 6.98 12.08 -0.01
N ASN A 56 7.17 13.26 -0.57
CA ASN A 56 6.09 14.24 -0.72
C ASN A 56 5.19 13.82 -1.88
N GLY A 57 3.96 13.42 -1.57
CA GLY A 57 2.91 13.17 -2.55
C GLY A 57 2.17 14.44 -2.96
N GLU A 58 0.98 14.26 -3.52
CA GLU A 58 0.13 15.38 -3.93
C GLU A 58 -0.21 16.31 -2.75
N GLY A 59 -0.23 17.62 -3.01
CA GLY A 59 -0.48 18.63 -1.98
C GLY A 59 0.62 18.77 -0.93
N GLY A 60 1.77 18.08 -1.09
CA GLY A 60 2.88 18.09 -0.13
C GLY A 60 2.62 17.24 1.11
N PHE A 61 1.66 16.32 1.06
CA PHE A 61 1.45 15.37 2.14
C PHE A 61 2.42 14.19 2.02
N PRO A 62 2.95 13.69 3.14
CA PRO A 62 3.85 12.54 3.10
C PRO A 62 3.09 11.29 2.65
N VAL A 63 3.71 10.47 1.82
CA VAL A 63 3.20 9.18 1.33
C VAL A 63 4.31 8.14 1.32
N VAL A 64 3.94 6.85 1.34
CA VAL A 64 4.89 5.74 1.24
C VAL A 64 5.13 5.38 -0.22
N ASP A 65 6.40 5.26 -0.60
CA ASP A 65 6.83 4.77 -1.92
C ASP A 65 7.68 3.50 -1.79
N PHE A 66 7.05 2.35 -2.05
CA PHE A 66 7.69 1.04 -2.00
C PHE A 66 8.64 0.75 -3.18
N GLN A 67 8.81 1.67 -4.15
CA GLN A 67 9.89 1.55 -5.13
C GLN A 67 11.27 1.88 -4.54
N ARG A 68 11.29 2.56 -3.38
CA ARG A 68 12.53 3.02 -2.71
C ARG A 68 13.04 2.03 -1.66
N GLY A 69 12.22 1.10 -1.22
CA GLY A 69 12.51 0.16 -0.15
C GLY A 69 11.24 -0.34 0.53
N GLU A 70 11.36 -0.80 1.76
CA GLU A 70 10.26 -1.34 2.54
C GLU A 70 9.99 -0.54 3.83
N CYS A 71 8.83 -0.77 4.44
CA CYS A 71 8.57 -0.29 5.78
C CYS A 71 8.96 -1.37 6.80
N THR A 72 9.96 -1.07 7.63
CA THR A 72 10.42 -1.94 8.72
C THR A 72 9.60 -1.80 10.00
N PHE A 73 8.53 -0.98 9.98
CA PHE A 73 7.68 -0.68 11.14
C PHE A 73 8.47 -0.16 12.36
N CYS A 74 9.54 0.59 12.12
CA CYS A 74 10.44 1.13 13.15
C CYS A 74 9.85 2.22 14.06
N THR A 75 8.63 2.68 13.80
CA THR A 75 7.90 3.73 14.56
C THR A 75 8.46 5.16 14.50
N GLU A 76 9.66 5.39 13.96
CA GLU A 76 10.33 6.71 13.94
C GLU A 76 9.46 7.84 13.37
N CYS A 77 8.74 7.58 12.27
CA CYS A 77 7.84 8.55 11.65
C CYS A 77 6.67 8.98 12.55
N ALA A 78 6.17 8.07 13.40
CA ALA A 78 5.10 8.34 14.36
C ALA A 78 5.66 9.05 15.61
N THR A 79 6.85 8.65 16.06
CA THR A 79 7.50 9.21 17.26
C THR A 79 7.95 10.66 17.08
N VAL A 80 8.49 11.02 15.91
CA VAL A 80 8.97 12.39 15.66
C VAL A 80 7.82 13.38 15.42
N CYS A 81 6.64 12.89 15.05
CA CYS A 81 5.53 13.75 14.64
C CYS A 81 4.85 14.39 15.85
N LYS A 82 4.79 15.72 15.85
CA LYS A 82 4.12 16.50 16.91
C LYS A 82 2.62 16.68 16.67
N ALA A 83 2.14 16.42 15.45
CA ALA A 83 0.73 16.54 15.09
C ALA A 83 -0.02 15.25 15.45
N PRO A 84 -1.32 15.33 15.80
CA PRO A 84 -2.13 14.17 16.19
C PRO A 84 -2.61 13.36 14.97
N VAL A 85 -1.70 13.02 14.05
CA VAL A 85 -1.99 12.34 12.78
C VAL A 85 -1.72 10.84 12.82
N PHE A 86 -1.22 10.32 13.94
CA PHE A 86 -0.93 8.90 14.15
C PHE A 86 -1.77 8.33 15.31
N ARG A 87 -2.26 7.11 15.11
CA ARG A 87 -2.82 6.23 16.13
C ARG A 87 -1.69 5.61 16.98
N PRO A 88 -2.01 5.02 18.15
CA PRO A 88 -1.02 4.32 18.96
C PRO A 88 -0.27 3.23 18.17
N THR A 89 1.05 3.14 18.37
CA THR A 89 1.92 2.15 17.69
C THR A 89 1.70 0.71 18.18
N SER A 90 0.93 0.53 19.26
CA SER A 90 0.45 -0.77 19.73
C SER A 90 -0.68 -1.35 18.87
N GLU A 91 -1.33 -0.53 18.04
CA GLU A 91 -2.32 -0.97 17.06
C GLU A 91 -1.65 -1.44 15.75
N SER A 92 -2.44 -2.06 14.87
CA SER A 92 -1.97 -2.42 13.54
C SER A 92 -1.54 -1.18 12.73
N PRO A 93 -0.35 -1.18 12.09
CA PRO A 93 0.12 -0.06 11.28
C PRO A 93 -0.85 0.26 10.13
N TRP A 94 -1.38 -0.75 9.46
CA TRP A 94 -2.38 -0.62 8.41
C TRP A 94 -2.98 -2.00 8.10
N HIS A 95 -3.84 -2.05 7.08
CA HIS A 95 -4.42 -3.30 6.59
C HIS A 95 -4.07 -3.57 5.12
N TYR A 96 -3.02 -2.91 4.60
CA TYR A 96 -2.57 -3.08 3.22
C TYR A 96 -2.03 -4.48 2.96
N LYS A 97 -2.25 -5.00 1.76
CA LYS A 97 -1.83 -6.34 1.33
C LYS A 97 -1.13 -6.27 -0.02
N ALA A 98 -0.27 -7.25 -0.27
CA ALA A 98 0.36 -7.40 -1.57
C ALA A 98 -0.63 -7.96 -2.60
N HIS A 99 -0.55 -7.43 -3.81
CA HIS A 99 -1.31 -7.84 -4.98
C HIS A 99 -0.36 -8.10 -6.12
N ILE A 100 -0.57 -9.20 -6.84
CA ILE A 100 0.26 -9.61 -7.96
C ILE A 100 -0.56 -9.46 -9.24
N ASP A 101 -0.10 -8.60 -10.14
CA ASP A 101 -0.74 -8.29 -11.41
C ASP A 101 -0.49 -9.39 -12.46
N ALA A 102 -1.33 -9.39 -13.50
CA ALA A 102 -1.30 -10.41 -14.55
C ALA A 102 0.05 -10.49 -15.30
N ASN A 103 0.83 -9.41 -15.34
CA ASN A 103 2.14 -9.33 -15.99
C ASN A 103 3.29 -9.98 -15.20
N CYS A 104 3.01 -10.72 -14.12
CA CYS A 104 4.00 -11.53 -13.42
C CYS A 104 4.68 -12.53 -14.37
N LEU A 105 6.02 -12.61 -14.32
CA LEU A 105 6.82 -13.53 -15.14
C LEU A 105 6.38 -14.99 -15.03
N ALA A 106 6.01 -15.43 -13.82
CA ALA A 106 5.55 -16.79 -13.57
C ALA A 106 4.25 -17.14 -14.33
N ASN A 107 3.36 -16.15 -14.54
CA ASN A 107 2.16 -16.35 -15.35
C ASN A 107 2.52 -16.59 -16.82
N GLY A 108 3.62 -15.98 -17.30
CA GLY A 108 4.21 -16.21 -18.62
C GLY A 108 5.14 -17.44 -18.70
N GLN A 109 5.10 -18.34 -17.72
CA GLN A 109 5.95 -19.53 -17.64
C GLN A 109 7.46 -19.25 -17.59
N VAL A 110 7.84 -18.10 -17.03
CA VAL A 110 9.24 -17.76 -16.72
C VAL A 110 9.48 -17.94 -15.23
N PHE A 111 10.49 -18.76 -14.87
CA PHE A 111 10.80 -19.03 -13.47
C PHE A 111 11.31 -17.77 -12.74
N CYS A 112 10.58 -17.35 -11.70
CA CYS A 112 10.94 -16.23 -10.84
C CYS A 112 10.30 -16.46 -9.47
N GLN A 113 11.11 -16.44 -8.39
CA GLN A 113 10.62 -16.56 -7.00
C GLN A 113 11.08 -15.41 -6.10
N ARG A 114 11.57 -14.33 -6.71
CA ARG A 114 12.22 -13.23 -5.99
C ARG A 114 11.33 -12.60 -4.91
N CYS A 115 10.05 -12.42 -5.20
CA CYS A 115 9.10 -11.88 -4.22
C CYS A 115 8.82 -12.81 -3.03
N GLN A 116 8.97 -14.13 -3.20
CA GLN A 116 8.90 -15.07 -2.09
C GLN A 116 10.15 -14.96 -1.21
N ASP A 117 11.34 -14.89 -1.83
CA ASP A 117 12.61 -14.81 -1.11
C ASP A 117 12.71 -13.55 -0.24
N SER A 118 12.20 -12.42 -0.73
CA SER A 118 12.21 -11.15 0.01
C SER A 118 11.06 -11.00 1.01
N CYS A 119 10.11 -11.93 1.04
CA CYS A 119 8.95 -11.83 1.92
C CYS A 119 9.26 -12.47 3.28
N GLU A 120 9.82 -11.68 4.21
CA GLU A 120 10.13 -12.12 5.58
C GLU A 120 8.92 -12.76 6.31
N PRO A 121 7.68 -12.20 6.24
CA PRO A 121 6.50 -12.83 6.84
C PRO A 121 6.08 -14.16 6.19
N ASN A 122 6.76 -14.54 5.09
CA ASN A 122 6.51 -15.74 4.33
C ASN A 122 5.07 -15.80 3.77
N ALA A 123 4.50 -14.64 3.45
CA ALA A 123 3.12 -14.51 2.95
C ALA A 123 2.97 -14.86 1.46
N ILE A 124 4.05 -14.81 0.68
CA ILE A 124 4.04 -15.20 -0.73
C ILE A 124 4.54 -16.64 -0.83
N ARG A 125 3.80 -17.50 -1.55
CA ARG A 125 4.12 -18.91 -1.75
C ARG A 125 4.04 -19.28 -3.23
N PHE A 126 4.99 -20.09 -3.68
CA PHE A 126 4.97 -20.78 -4.96
C PHE A 126 4.76 -22.28 -4.72
N ILE A 127 3.55 -22.78 -4.93
CA ILE A 127 3.24 -24.20 -4.74
C ILE A 127 3.72 -24.95 -5.99
N PRO A 128 4.67 -25.91 -5.88
CA PRO A 128 5.17 -26.65 -7.03
C PRO A 128 4.07 -27.41 -7.76
N VAL A 129 4.09 -27.38 -9.09
CA VAL A 129 3.18 -28.18 -9.91
C VAL A 129 3.94 -28.82 -11.07
N LEU A 130 3.60 -30.06 -11.38
CA LEU A 130 4.24 -30.81 -12.46
C LEU A 130 3.97 -30.16 -13.82
N GLY A 131 5.03 -30.05 -14.64
CA GLY A 131 4.95 -29.61 -16.02
C GLY A 131 4.71 -28.11 -16.24
N ARG A 132 4.74 -27.28 -15.18
CA ARG A 132 4.56 -25.82 -15.29
C ARG A 132 5.39 -25.05 -14.27
N VAL A 133 5.68 -23.79 -14.57
CA VAL A 133 6.24 -22.87 -13.59
C VAL A 133 5.15 -22.56 -12.54
N PRO A 134 5.44 -22.71 -11.24
CA PRO A 134 4.48 -22.36 -10.20
C PRO A 134 4.19 -20.86 -10.24
N THR A 135 2.93 -20.48 -10.02
CA THR A 135 2.52 -19.08 -9.89
C THR A 135 2.42 -18.69 -8.42
N PRO A 136 2.70 -17.42 -8.08
CA PRO A 136 2.67 -16.98 -6.69
C PRO A 136 1.23 -16.86 -6.18
N THR A 137 1.04 -17.19 -4.91
CA THR A 137 -0.19 -16.88 -4.14
C THR A 137 0.19 -16.07 -2.91
N VAL A 138 -0.62 -15.08 -2.55
CA VAL A 138 -0.45 -14.26 -1.34
C VAL A 138 -1.43 -14.74 -0.27
N GLU A 139 -0.91 -15.10 0.91
CA GLU A 139 -1.68 -15.41 2.12
C GLU A 139 -1.98 -14.10 2.88
N PRO A 140 -3.22 -13.58 2.86
CA PRO A 140 -3.52 -12.25 3.37
C PRO A 140 -3.26 -12.11 4.88
N ASP A 141 -3.50 -13.17 5.66
CA ASP A 141 -3.34 -13.14 7.12
C ASP A 141 -1.88 -13.00 7.56
N ARG A 142 -0.93 -13.40 6.71
CA ARG A 142 0.50 -13.28 6.97
C ARG A 142 1.12 -12.03 6.37
N CYS A 143 0.50 -11.46 5.34
CA CYS A 143 1.01 -10.26 4.69
C CYS A 143 0.80 -9.05 5.60
N ASN A 144 1.89 -8.47 6.12
CA ASN A 144 1.84 -7.25 6.92
C ASN A 144 1.86 -5.95 6.07
N GLY A 145 1.96 -6.06 4.74
CA GLY A 145 2.01 -4.91 3.84
C GLY A 145 3.32 -4.11 3.90
N CYS A 146 4.45 -4.71 4.30
CA CYS A 146 5.74 -4.00 4.41
C CYS A 146 6.28 -3.47 3.08
N GLY A 147 5.89 -4.06 1.94
CA GLY A 147 6.33 -3.62 0.62
C GLY A 147 7.65 -4.21 0.10
N ALA A 148 8.36 -5.06 0.86
CA ALA A 148 9.62 -5.71 0.45
C ALA A 148 9.58 -6.25 -0.99
N CYS A 149 8.52 -7.00 -1.30
CA CYS A 149 8.31 -7.65 -2.58
C CYS A 149 8.12 -6.70 -3.78
N VAL A 150 7.80 -5.43 -3.55
CA VAL A 150 7.52 -4.45 -4.62
C VAL A 150 8.79 -4.06 -5.35
N GLN A 151 9.81 -3.60 -4.60
CA GLN A 151 11.09 -3.17 -5.18
C GLN A 151 11.87 -4.36 -5.77
N ASP A 152 11.70 -5.55 -5.20
CA ASP A 152 12.36 -6.78 -5.66
C ASP A 152 11.69 -7.42 -6.89
N CYS A 153 10.53 -6.93 -7.33
CA CYS A 153 9.86 -7.44 -8.52
C CYS A 153 10.49 -6.86 -9.81
N PRO A 154 11.20 -7.67 -10.64
CA PRO A 154 11.93 -7.16 -11.80
C PRO A 154 11.05 -6.58 -12.91
N VAL A 155 9.76 -6.88 -12.89
CA VAL A 155 8.78 -6.42 -13.89
C VAL A 155 7.70 -5.50 -13.29
N GLY A 156 7.86 -5.08 -12.03
CA GLY A 156 6.91 -4.19 -11.37
C GLY A 156 5.47 -4.75 -11.28
N SER A 157 5.31 -6.07 -11.24
CA SER A 157 4.00 -6.74 -11.18
C SER A 157 3.38 -6.78 -9.79
N ILE A 158 3.99 -6.17 -8.78
CA ILE A 158 3.53 -6.25 -7.39
C ILE A 158 3.19 -4.86 -6.88
N LYS A 159 2.02 -4.74 -6.26
CA LYS A 159 1.54 -3.53 -5.58
C LYS A 159 1.18 -3.88 -4.15
N VAL A 160 1.30 -2.92 -3.25
CA VAL A 160 0.78 -3.01 -1.88
C VAL A 160 -0.14 -1.83 -1.66
N ASP A 161 -1.41 -2.09 -1.40
CA ASP A 161 -2.39 -1.05 -1.09
C ASP A 161 -3.58 -1.64 -0.31
N GLY A 162 -4.59 -0.82 -0.04
CA GLY A 162 -5.80 -1.21 0.71
C GLY A 162 -6.88 -1.89 -0.12
N ARG A 163 -6.62 -2.22 -1.38
CA ARG A 163 -7.59 -2.99 -2.17
C ARG A 163 -7.67 -4.42 -1.64
N ALA A 164 -8.85 -5.03 -1.74
CA ALA A 164 -8.95 -6.45 -1.49
C ALA A 164 -8.15 -7.20 -2.56
N ALA A 165 -7.35 -8.19 -2.17
CA ALA A 165 -6.61 -9.00 -3.13
C ALA A 165 -7.59 -9.70 -4.08
N PRO A 166 -7.39 -9.65 -5.41
CA PRO A 166 -8.19 -10.45 -6.31
C PRO A 166 -7.92 -11.92 -5.98
N SER A 167 -8.96 -12.63 -5.56
CA SER A 167 -8.92 -14.07 -5.35
C SER A 167 -8.53 -14.72 -6.68
N GLY A 168 -7.31 -15.23 -6.76
CA GLY A 168 -6.88 -16.08 -7.86
C GLY A 168 -7.87 -17.23 -7.99
N GLY A 169 -8.52 -17.33 -9.14
CA GLY A 169 -9.57 -18.30 -9.42
C GLY A 169 -9.08 -19.72 -9.19
N ALA A 170 -9.52 -20.31 -8.09
CA ALA A 170 -9.53 -21.75 -7.92
C ALA A 170 -10.57 -22.32 -8.90
N SER A 171 -10.11 -22.79 -10.06
CA SER A 171 -10.88 -23.70 -10.90
C SER A 171 -11.11 -24.97 -10.09
N GLN A 172 -12.26 -25.07 -9.42
CA GLN A 172 -12.73 -26.31 -8.81
C GLN A 172 -12.90 -27.35 -9.92
N PRO A 173 -12.31 -28.56 -9.81
CA PRO A 173 -12.74 -29.68 -10.62
C PRO A 173 -14.12 -30.12 -10.11
N THR A 174 -15.13 -29.96 -10.97
CA THR A 174 -16.49 -30.48 -10.76
C THR A 174 -16.43 -32.00 -10.63
N LEU A 175 -16.60 -32.55 -9.42
CA LEU A 175 -16.96 -33.96 -9.26
C LEU A 175 -18.40 -34.13 -9.78
N LYS A 176 -18.53 -34.71 -10.97
CA LYS A 176 -19.74 -35.41 -11.42
C LYS A 176 -19.39 -36.88 -11.57
N GLN A 177 -19.76 -37.72 -10.60
CA GLN A 177 -20.02 -39.15 -10.84
C GLN A 177 -21.07 -39.64 -9.83
N GLU A 178 -22.34 -39.56 -10.25
CA GLU A 178 -23.42 -40.46 -9.80
C GLU A 178 -23.75 -41.33 -11.02
N SER A 179 -23.58 -42.65 -10.88
CA SER A 179 -24.30 -43.67 -11.65
C SER A 179 -24.04 -45.04 -11.01
N GLU A 180 -24.95 -45.44 -10.12
CA GLU A 180 -25.26 -46.84 -9.83
C GLU A 180 -26.77 -47.03 -10.06
#